data_AF-A0A523YIY8-F1
#
_entry.id   AF-A0A523YIY8-F1
#
_cell.length_a   1.000
_cell.length_b   1.000
_cell.length_c   1.000
_cell.angle_alpha   90.00
_cell.angle_beta   90.00
_cell.angle_gamma   90.00
#
_symmetry.space_group_name_H-M   'P 1'
#
loop_
_entity.id
_entity.type
_entity.pdbx_description
1 polymer ?
#
loop_
_entity_poly.entity_id
_entity_poly.type
_entity_poly.pdbx_seq_one_letter_code
_entity_poly.pdbx_strand_id
1 'polypeptide(L)'
;MLISIIFWSLTLTGVFYQYIREWWLFTEVFHIPPENVGLGMTVLFFLVIFSIVLIGVAYDKVFRLWQEQSIVAVERNPYSRFLLMPKEILLWKRCQMRILKEVVKDDPEAQRDIEFMDKWMEKLMEDPKIRKQVEDTEKNILS
;
A
#
# COMPACT_ATOMS: atom_id res chain seq x y z
N MET A 1 14.92 3.05 5.75
CA MET A 1 14.71 2.87 4.29
C MET A 1 15.44 3.94 3.47
N LEU A 2 15.32 5.24 3.78
CA LEU A 2 16.03 6.29 3.03
C LEU A 2 17.57 6.17 3.15
N ILE A 3 18.07 5.92 4.36
CA ILE A 3 19.51 5.78 4.63
C ILE A 3 20.13 4.63 3.82
N SER A 4 19.45 3.48 3.72
CA SER A 4 19.94 2.35 2.93
C SER A 4 19.99 2.67 1.43
N ILE A 5 19.00 3.39 0.90
CA ILE A 5 18.97 3.77 -0.53
C ILE A 5 20.12 4.73 -0.85
N ILE A 6 20.35 5.73 0.01
CA ILE A 6 21.45 6.68 -0.16
C ILE A 6 22.79 5.95 -0.09
N PHE A 7 22.95 5.04 0.88
CA PHE A 7 24.15 4.23 1.02
C PHE A 7 24.43 3.37 -0.22
N TRP A 8 23.42 2.62 -0.71
CA TRP A 8 23.56 1.79 -1.90
C TRP A 8 23.79 2.60 -3.18
N SER A 9 23.18 3.79 -3.28
CA SER A 9 23.41 4.68 -4.42
C SER A 9 24.84 5.22 -4.41
N LEU A 10 25.39 5.53 -3.23
CA LEU A 10 26.76 6.02 -3.08
C LEU A 10 27.78 4.92 -3.39
N THR A 11 27.55 3.69 -2.95
CA THR A 11 28.43 2.55 -3.28
C THR A 11 28.41 2.23 -4.77
N LEU A 12 27.23 2.19 -5.39
CA LEU A 12 27.10 2.02 -6.85
C LEU A 12 27.85 3.12 -7.61
N THR A 13 27.66 4.37 -7.20
CA THR A 13 28.36 5.52 -7.81
C THR A 13 29.88 5.36 -7.72
N GLY A 14 30.41 4.98 -6.55
CA GLY A 14 31.84 4.78 -6.35
C GLY A 14 32.42 3.67 -7.22
N VAL A 15 31.73 2.55 -7.34
CA VAL A 15 32.15 1.41 -8.17
C VAL A 15 32.06 1.78 -9.65
N PHE A 16 30.91 2.28 -10.10
CA PHE A 16 30.70 2.57 -11.52
C PHE A 16 31.57 3.68 -12.04
N TYR A 17 31.81 4.74 -11.26
CA TYR A 17 32.61 5.88 -11.71
C TYR A 17 34.00 5.45 -12.18
N GLN A 18 34.64 4.49 -11.51
CA GLN A 18 35.96 4.00 -11.92
C GLN A 18 35.98 3.42 -13.34
N TYR A 19 34.87 2.82 -13.78
CA TYR A 19 34.74 2.21 -15.10
C TYR A 19 34.26 3.19 -16.18
N ILE A 20 33.44 4.19 -15.81
CA ILE A 20 32.76 5.05 -16.79
C ILE A 20 33.29 6.49 -16.82
N ARG A 21 34.35 6.81 -16.06
CA ARG A 21 34.94 8.17 -16.03
C ARG A 21 35.39 8.69 -17.41
N GLU A 22 35.76 7.78 -18.31
CA GLU A 22 36.19 8.08 -19.69
C GLU A 22 35.08 7.84 -20.73
N TRP A 23 33.86 7.55 -20.27
CA TRP A 23 32.73 7.27 -21.15
C TRP A 23 32.26 8.55 -21.86
N TRP A 24 31.90 8.44 -23.14
CA TRP A 24 31.48 9.56 -24.01
C TRP A 24 30.41 10.47 -23.38
N LEU A 25 29.53 9.92 -22.54
CA LEU A 25 28.53 10.70 -21.82
C LEU A 25 29.16 11.76 -20.91
N PHE A 26 30.24 11.43 -20.20
CA PHE A 26 30.93 12.38 -19.31
C PHE A 26 31.85 13.32 -20.09
N THR A 27 32.56 12.82 -21.09
CA THR A 27 33.57 13.59 -21.83
C THR A 27 32.99 14.47 -22.95
N GLU A 28 32.02 13.97 -23.71
CA GLU A 28 31.47 14.64 -24.89
C GLU A 28 30.13 15.35 -24.62
N VAL A 29 29.27 14.78 -23.76
CA VAL A 29 27.96 15.39 -23.45
C VAL A 29 28.07 16.37 -22.29
N PHE A 30 28.57 15.91 -21.14
CA PHE A 30 28.70 16.75 -19.96
C PHE A 30 29.98 17.58 -19.91
N HIS A 31 30.94 17.35 -20.81
CA HIS A 31 32.22 18.06 -20.89
C HIS A 31 32.99 18.07 -19.55
N ILE A 32 32.93 16.95 -18.81
CA ILE A 32 33.58 16.79 -17.51
C ILE A 32 34.94 16.12 -17.75
N PRO A 33 36.07 16.81 -17.46
CA PRO A 33 37.38 16.19 -17.53
C PRO A 33 37.47 15.00 -16.56
N PRO A 34 38.07 13.86 -16.94
CA PRO A 34 38.22 12.69 -16.05
C PRO A 34 38.93 12.99 -14.72
N GLU A 35 39.74 14.04 -14.73
CA GLU A 35 40.49 14.60 -13.59
C GLU A 35 39.56 15.15 -12.49
N ASN A 36 38.39 15.65 -12.87
CA ASN A 36 37.41 16.27 -11.98
C ASN A 36 36.48 15.22 -11.34
N VAL A 37 37.07 14.35 -10.53
CA VAL A 37 36.39 13.22 -9.86
C VAL A 37 35.18 13.67 -9.05
N GLY A 38 35.28 14.77 -8.29
CA GLY A 38 34.17 15.22 -7.42
C GLY A 38 32.90 15.61 -8.17
N LEU A 39 33.06 16.30 -9.30
CA LEU A 39 31.94 16.71 -10.15
C LEU A 39 31.35 15.50 -10.89
N GLY A 40 32.20 14.64 -11.45
CA GLY A 40 31.78 13.42 -12.12
C GLY A 40 31.01 12.46 -11.20
N MET A 41 31.47 12.26 -9.97
CA MET A 41 30.78 11.43 -8.98
C MET A 41 29.42 12.02 -8.57
N THR A 42 29.32 13.34 -8.43
CA THR A 42 28.06 14.00 -8.08
C THR A 42 27.02 13.83 -9.18
N VAL A 43 27.41 14.06 -10.44
CA VAL A 43 26.52 13.86 -11.61
C VAL A 43 26.09 12.41 -11.72
N LEU A 44 27.01 11.47 -11.55
CA LEU A 44 26.70 10.05 -11.58
C LEU A 44 25.73 9.64 -10.46
N PHE A 45 25.91 10.16 -9.25
CA PHE A 45 25.01 9.88 -8.13
C PHE A 45 23.56 10.27 -8.43
N PHE A 46 23.35 11.46 -8.99
CA PHE A 46 22.01 11.88 -9.40
C PHE A 46 21.46 11.04 -10.54
N LEU A 47 22.29 10.63 -11.50
CA LEU A 47 21.89 9.75 -12.60
C LEU A 47 21.44 8.38 -12.09
N VAL A 48 22.17 7.81 -11.12
CA VAL A 48 21.80 6.54 -10.46
C VAL A 48 20.48 6.67 -9.71
N ILE A 49 20.28 7.74 -8.94
CA ILE A 49 19.00 7.96 -8.25
C ILE A 49 17.86 8.10 -9.27
N PHE A 50 18.08 8.89 -10.31
CA PHE A 50 17.09 9.11 -11.35
C PHE A 50 16.73 7.80 -12.07
N SER A 51 17.70 6.96 -12.39
CA SER A 51 17.45 5.66 -13.04
C SER A 51 16.69 4.70 -12.13
N ILE A 52 17.01 4.64 -10.84
CA ILE A 52 16.26 3.84 -9.84
C ILE A 52 14.80 4.30 -9.78
N VAL A 53 14.56 5.61 -9.69
CA VAL A 53 13.21 6.17 -9.67
C VAL A 53 12.47 5.89 -10.97
N LEU A 54 13.12 6.05 -12.11
CA LEU A 54 12.53 5.80 -13.43
C LEU A 54 12.15 4.32 -13.58
N ILE A 55 13.03 3.40 -13.18
CA ILE A 55 12.73 1.95 -13.16
C ILE A 55 11.57 1.68 -12.22
N GLY A 56 11.52 2.29 -11.03
CA GLY A 56 10.41 2.15 -10.09
C GLY A 56 9.08 2.59 -10.69
N VAL A 57 9.05 3.75 -11.37
CA VAL A 57 7.85 4.26 -12.04
C VAL A 57 7.45 3.38 -13.23
N ALA A 58 8.42 2.93 -14.02
CA ALA A 58 8.16 2.02 -15.14
C ALA A 58 7.60 0.68 -14.63
N TYR A 59 8.13 0.16 -13.52
CA TYR A 59 7.66 -1.07 -12.89
C TYR A 59 6.21 -0.95 -12.43
N ASP A 60 5.86 0.16 -11.78
CA ASP A 60 4.50 0.42 -11.31
C ASP A 60 3.51 0.59 -12.48
N LYS A 61 3.88 1.39 -13.50
CA LYS A 61 2.99 1.71 -14.63
C LYS A 61 2.84 0.60 -15.66
N VAL A 62 3.92 -0.10 -16.00
CA VAL A 62 3.92 -1.07 -17.11
C VAL A 62 3.49 -2.43 -16.63
N PHE A 63 4.07 -2.91 -15.52
CA PHE A 63 3.88 -4.28 -15.11
C PHE A 63 2.70 -4.46 -14.17
N ARG A 64 2.27 -3.42 -13.43
CA ARG A 64 1.19 -3.46 -12.42
C ARG A 64 1.27 -4.67 -11.47
N LEU A 65 2.43 -5.34 -11.40
CA LEU A 65 2.65 -6.61 -10.73
C LEU A 65 2.28 -6.51 -9.26
N TRP A 66 2.58 -5.37 -8.65
CA TRP A 66 2.23 -5.10 -7.27
C TRP A 66 0.71 -4.98 -7.06
N GLN A 67 -0.02 -4.36 -7.99
CA GLN A 67 -1.48 -4.31 -7.94
C GLN A 67 -2.07 -5.72 -8.10
N GLU A 68 -1.63 -6.45 -9.12
CA GLU A 68 -2.08 -7.82 -9.39
C GLU A 68 -1.79 -8.76 -8.23
N GLN A 69 -0.59 -8.68 -7.65
CA GLN A 69 -0.23 -9.47 -6.47
C GLN A 69 -1.10 -9.12 -5.25
N SER A 70 -1.44 -7.85 -5.05
CA SER A 70 -2.36 -7.44 -3.99
C SER A 70 -3.79 -7.98 -4.21
N ILE A 71 -4.26 -7.95 -5.46
CA ILE A 71 -5.59 -8.43 -5.83
C ILE A 71 -5.65 -9.95 -5.64
N VAL A 72 -4.64 -10.69 -6.11
CA VAL A 72 -4.54 -12.14 -5.91
C VAL A 72 -4.47 -12.47 -4.42
N ALA A 73 -3.78 -11.68 -3.60
CA ALA A 73 -3.74 -11.89 -2.16
C ALA A 73 -5.13 -11.72 -1.51
N VAL A 74 -5.93 -10.77 -1.99
CA VAL A 74 -7.32 -10.57 -1.54
C VAL A 74 -8.23 -11.68 -2.07
N GLU A 75 -8.13 -12.05 -3.34
CA GLU A 75 -8.97 -13.07 -3.97
C GLU A 75 -8.71 -14.48 -3.44
N ARG A 76 -7.44 -14.81 -3.15
CA ARG A 76 -7.07 -16.08 -2.51
C ARG A 76 -7.45 -16.13 -1.05
N ASN A 77 -7.75 -15.00 -0.42
CA ASN A 77 -8.21 -15.01 0.96
C ASN A 77 -9.68 -15.46 0.99
N PRO A 78 -9.98 -16.69 1.45
CA PRO A 78 -11.36 -17.19 1.52
C PRO A 78 -12.24 -16.33 2.45
N TYR A 79 -11.60 -15.56 3.34
CA TYR A 79 -12.28 -14.64 4.26
C TYR A 79 -12.55 -13.26 3.66
N SER A 80 -11.91 -12.87 2.56
CA SER A 80 -12.10 -11.53 1.97
C SER A 80 -13.30 -11.44 1.04
N ARG A 81 -13.79 -12.57 0.49
CA ARG A 81 -14.79 -12.57 -0.58
C ARG A 81 -16.24 -12.60 -0.07
N PHE A 82 -16.46 -13.02 1.17
CA PHE A 82 -17.80 -13.27 1.72
C PHE A 82 -18.03 -12.69 3.12
N LEU A 83 -17.04 -12.05 3.73
CA LEU A 83 -17.14 -11.51 5.09
C LEU A 83 -16.88 -10.01 5.05
N LEU A 84 -17.78 -9.24 5.67
CA LEU A 84 -17.52 -7.86 6.04
C LEU A 84 -16.24 -7.82 6.89
N MET A 85 -15.37 -6.84 6.63
CA MET A 85 -14.20 -6.65 7.47
C MET A 85 -14.66 -6.37 8.91
N PRO A 86 -13.92 -6.80 9.96
CA PRO A 86 -14.31 -6.56 11.36
C PRO A 86 -14.61 -5.09 11.67
N LYS A 87 -13.88 -4.16 11.04
CA LYS A 87 -14.14 -2.71 11.15
C LYS A 87 -15.50 -2.28 10.59
N GLU A 88 -15.98 -2.93 9.52
CA GLU A 88 -17.26 -2.63 8.88
C GLU A 88 -18.40 -3.17 9.74
N ILE A 89 -18.24 -4.38 10.30
CA ILE A 89 -19.19 -4.96 11.27
C ILE A 89 -19.37 -4.02 12.46
N LEU A 90 -18.26 -3.48 13.00
CA LEU A 90 -18.30 -2.52 14.11
C LEU A 90 -18.97 -1.20 13.74
N LEU A 91 -18.68 -0.66 12.56
CA LEU A 91 -19.32 0.56 12.07
C LEU A 91 -20.83 0.40 11.93
N TRP A 92 -21.26 -0.70 11.31
CA TRP A 92 -22.68 -1.04 11.14
C TRP A 92 -23.37 -1.22 12.48
N LYS A 93 -22.80 -2.03 13.38
CA LYS A 93 -23.38 -2.32 14.70
C LYS A 93 -23.46 -1.09 15.61
N ARG A 94 -22.41 -0.26 15.64
CA ARG A 94 -22.28 0.81 16.64
C ARG A 94 -22.89 2.14 16.21
N CYS A 95 -22.82 2.47 14.93
CA CYS A 95 -23.25 3.77 14.42
C CYS A 95 -24.45 3.64 13.49
N GLN A 96 -24.31 2.84 12.43
CA GLN A 96 -25.24 2.88 11.30
C GLN A 96 -26.61 2.32 11.67
N MET A 97 -26.67 1.17 12.35
CA MET A 97 -27.93 0.53 12.74
C MET A 97 -28.72 1.38 13.74
N ARG A 98 -28.03 2.06 14.67
CA ARG A 98 -28.68 2.93 15.66
C ARG A 98 -29.33 4.14 14.98
N ILE A 99 -28.60 4.79 14.08
CA ILE A 99 -29.12 5.95 13.34
C ILE A 99 -30.28 5.53 12.42
N LEU A 100 -30.14 4.42 11.69
CA LEU A 100 -31.18 3.91 10.79
C LEU A 100 -32.47 3.57 11.54
N LYS A 101 -32.37 2.94 12.72
CA LYS A 101 -33.53 2.64 13.57
C LYS A 101 -34.25 3.88 14.11
N GLU A 102 -33.58 5.02 14.20
CA GLU A 102 -34.19 6.27 14.66
C GLU A 102 -34.78 7.08 13.48
N VAL A 103 -34.09 7.13 12.35
CA VAL A 103 -34.49 7.90 11.17
C VAL A 103 -35.69 7.27 10.46
N VAL A 104 -35.77 5.94 10.45
CA VAL A 104 -36.71 5.21 9.60
C VAL A 104 -37.82 4.50 10.41
N LYS A 105 -38.22 5.11 11.53
CA LYS A 105 -39.25 4.54 12.42
C LYS A 105 -40.61 4.35 11.76
N ASP A 106 -40.96 5.19 10.80
CA ASP A 106 -42.32 5.24 10.24
C ASP A 106 -42.47 4.47 8.92
N ASP A 107 -41.39 3.92 8.36
CA ASP A 107 -41.43 3.17 7.10
C ASP A 107 -41.28 1.65 7.36
N PRO A 108 -42.36 0.86 7.14
CA PRO A 108 -42.35 -0.58 7.37
C PRO A 108 -41.48 -1.35 6.36
N GLU A 109 -41.14 -0.79 5.20
CA GLU A 109 -40.24 -1.46 4.24
C GLU A 109 -38.80 -1.41 4.72
N ALA A 110 -38.32 -0.24 5.11
CA ALA A 110 -36.97 -0.07 5.63
C ALA A 110 -36.76 -0.72 7.01
N GLN A 111 -37.80 -0.90 7.83
CA GLN A 111 -37.70 -1.74 9.03
C GLN A 111 -37.36 -3.20 8.70
N ARG A 112 -37.88 -3.75 7.59
CA ARG A 112 -37.54 -5.12 7.15
C ARG A 112 -36.09 -5.23 6.70
N ASP A 113 -35.57 -4.21 6.03
CA ASP A 113 -34.16 -4.18 5.61
C ASP A 113 -33.21 -4.09 6.81
N ILE A 114 -33.57 -3.31 7.83
CA ILE A 114 -32.86 -3.24 9.12
C ILE A 114 -32.84 -4.62 9.79
N GLU A 115 -33.98 -5.31 9.85
CA GLU A 115 -34.08 -6.63 10.46
C GLU A 115 -33.28 -7.69 9.68
N PHE A 116 -33.27 -7.60 8.35
CA PHE A 116 -32.43 -8.44 7.49
C PHE A 116 -30.95 -8.23 7.79
N MET A 117 -30.51 -6.97 7.87
CA MET A 117 -29.12 -6.63 8.17
C MET A 117 -28.71 -7.09 9.57
N ASP A 118 -29.57 -6.96 10.58
CA ASP A 118 -29.34 -7.49 11.93
C ASP A 118 -29.13 -9.02 11.91
N LYS A 119 -30.05 -9.76 11.27
CA LYS A 119 -29.95 -11.23 11.14
C LYS A 119 -28.72 -11.66 10.35
N TRP A 120 -28.34 -10.90 9.33
CA TRP A 120 -27.15 -11.19 8.55
C TRP A 120 -25.87 -10.99 9.39
N MET A 121 -25.81 -9.93 10.20
CA MET A 121 -24.68 -9.72 11.11
C MET A 121 -24.60 -10.79 12.22
N GLU A 122 -25.73 -11.23 12.76
CA GLU A 122 -25.76 -12.36 13.71
C GLU A 122 -25.18 -13.62 13.09
N LYS A 123 -25.59 -13.94 11.86
CA LYS A 123 -25.06 -15.10 11.11
C LYS A 123 -23.56 -14.98 10.83
N LEU A 124 -23.05 -13.78 10.57
CA LEU A 124 -21.60 -13.56 10.40
C LEU A 124 -20.83 -13.75 11.72
N MET A 125 -21.44 -13.41 12.85
CA MET A 125 -20.84 -13.58 14.18
C MET A 125 -20.90 -15.02 14.71
N GLU A 126 -21.57 -15.95 14.01
CA GLU A 126 -21.54 -17.39 14.32
C GLU A 126 -20.15 -18.00 14.10
N ASP A 127 -19.34 -17.47 13.17
CA ASP A 127 -17.96 -17.92 12.98
C ASP A 127 -17.08 -17.48 14.17
N PRO A 128 -16.51 -18.43 14.94
CA PRO A 128 -15.68 -18.12 16.11
C PRO A 128 -14.48 -17.21 15.78
N LYS A 129 -13.95 -17.28 14.56
CA LYS A 129 -12.81 -16.46 14.13
C LYS A 129 -13.20 -14.99 13.98
N ILE A 130 -14.35 -14.73 13.36
CA ILE A 130 -14.84 -13.36 13.12
C ILE A 130 -15.18 -12.71 14.44
N ARG A 131 -15.91 -13.43 15.30
CA ARG A 131 -16.23 -12.96 16.63
C ARG A 131 -14.98 -12.56 17.41
N LYS A 132 -13.96 -13.42 17.42
CA LYS A 132 -12.69 -13.12 18.10
C LYS A 132 -11.99 -11.88 17.52
N GLN A 133 -11.96 -11.74 16.19
CA GLN A 133 -11.37 -10.56 15.54
C GLN A 133 -12.11 -9.27 15.88
N VAL A 134 -13.45 -9.30 15.94
CA VAL A 134 -14.27 -8.15 16.33
C VAL A 134 -13.98 -7.78 17.79
N GLU A 135 -13.97 -8.76 18.70
CA GLU A 135 -13.67 -8.53 20.13
C GLU A 135 -12.25 -7.99 20.37
N ASP A 136 -11.24 -8.52 19.66
CA ASP A 136 -9.86 -8.03 19.74
C ASP A 136 -9.75 -6.60 19.18
N THR A 137 -10.47 -6.30 18.10
CA THR A 137 -10.52 -4.95 17.53
C THR A 137 -11.21 -3.97 18.47
N GLU A 138 -12.32 -4.36 19.11
CA GLU A 138 -12.99 -3.53 20.12
C GLU A 138 -12.07 -3.22 21.30
N LYS A 139 -11.33 -4.21 21.81
CA LYS A 139 -10.37 -4.00 22.90
C LYS A 139 -9.26 -3.03 22.51
N ASN A 140 -8.69 -3.16 21.32
CA ASN A 140 -7.60 -2.30 20.85
C ASN A 140 -8.05 -0.86 20.59
N ILE A 141 -9.32 -0.62 20.28
CA ILE A 141 -9.87 0.73 20.07
C ILE A 141 -10.25 1.40 21.40
N LEU A 142 -10.59 0.62 22.43
CA LEU A 142 -11.06 1.10 23.73
C LEU A 142 -9.96 1.15 24.82
N SER A 143 -8.77 0.60 24.56
CA SER A 143 -7.57 0.72 25.42
C SER A 143 -6.77 1.98 25.08
#